data_AF-A0A1G0AZX1-F1
#
_entry.id   AF-A0A1G0AZX1-F1
#
_cell.length_a   1.000
_cell.length_b   1.000
_cell.length_c   1.000
_cell.angle_alpha   90.00
_cell.angle_beta   90.00
_cell.angle_gamma   90.00
#
_symmetry.space_group_name_H-M   'P 1'
#
loop_
_entity.id
_entity.type
_entity.pdbx_description
1 polymer ?
#
loop_
_entity_poly.entity_id
_entity_poly.type
_entity_poly.pdbx_seq_one_letter_code
_entity_poly.pdbx_strand_id
1 'polypeptide(L)'
;MDLPKQARREALRAALSAKAREGAVVILESLAFSEPKTRALIEVLSPVAAGRSALIVTAGPDRNVLLSSRNLAGVRTIEARNLNVYDVVKHERVLFTKEALGRVEEALRQ
;
A
#
# COMPACT_ATOMS: atom_id res chain seq x y z
N MET A 1 10.75 17.36 -10.90
CA MET A 1 12.03 16.66 -11.12
C MET A 1 11.73 15.34 -11.81
N ASP A 2 12.00 15.25 -13.11
CA ASP A 2 11.82 14.00 -13.87
C ASP A 2 13.05 13.12 -13.71
N LEU A 3 12.93 12.10 -12.86
CA LEU A 3 13.91 11.02 -12.72
C LEU A 3 13.76 10.01 -13.88
N PRO A 4 14.85 9.42 -14.38
CA PRO A 4 14.77 8.29 -15.31
C PRO A 4 13.90 7.16 -14.75
N LYS A 5 13.18 6.43 -15.62
CA LYS A 5 12.29 5.33 -15.20
C LYS A 5 13.02 4.28 -14.34
N GLN A 6 14.25 3.94 -14.72
CA GLN A 6 15.09 3.00 -13.97
C GLN A 6 15.46 3.52 -12.57
N ALA A 7 15.87 4.80 -12.47
CA ALA A 7 16.18 5.42 -11.18
C ALA A 7 14.97 5.43 -10.23
N ARG A 8 13.75 5.65 -10.77
CA ARG A 8 12.51 5.56 -9.98
C ARG A 8 12.25 4.14 -9.46
N ARG A 9 12.50 3.11 -10.28
CA ARG A 9 12.35 1.70 -9.86
C ARG A 9 13.35 1.33 -8.76
N GLU A 10 14.61 1.70 -8.91
CA GLU A 10 15.64 1.44 -7.89
C GLU A 10 15.32 2.13 -6.57
N ALA A 11 14.91 3.41 -6.62
CA ALA A 11 14.47 4.13 -5.43
C ALA A 11 13.27 3.45 -4.75
N LEU A 12 12.32 2.91 -5.53
CA LEU A 12 11.17 2.18 -5.00
C LEU A 12 11.59 0.85 -4.35
N ARG A 13 12.47 0.07 -5.00
CA ARG A 13 13.05 -1.15 -4.44
C ARG A 13 13.76 -0.85 -3.11
N ALA A 14 14.56 0.20 -3.07
CA ALA A 14 15.28 0.61 -1.86
C ALA A 14 14.32 1.02 -0.72
N ALA A 15 13.30 1.83 -1.03
CA ALA A 15 12.29 2.26 -0.05
C ALA A 15 11.49 1.07 0.52
N LEU A 16 11.04 0.16 -0.35
CA LEU A 16 10.33 -1.06 0.08
C LEU A 16 11.24 -1.98 0.89
N SER A 17 12.51 -2.12 0.50
CA SER A 17 13.48 -2.92 1.25
C SER A 17 13.73 -2.35 2.65
N ALA A 18 13.81 -1.02 2.78
CA ALA A 18 13.93 -0.36 4.07
C ALA A 18 12.69 -0.64 4.95
N LYS A 19 11.48 -0.45 4.41
CA LYS A 19 10.23 -0.77 5.11
C LYS A 19 10.14 -2.24 5.54
N ALA A 20 10.59 -3.16 4.70
CA ALA A 20 10.61 -4.58 5.02
C ALA A 20 11.56 -4.89 6.19
N ARG A 21 12.77 -4.30 6.19
CA ARG A 21 13.74 -4.44 7.30
C ARG A 21 13.21 -3.89 8.62
N GLU A 22 12.41 -2.83 8.57
CA GLU A 22 11.73 -2.25 9.74
C GLU A 22 10.52 -3.08 10.22
N GLY A 23 10.18 -4.17 9.53
CA GLY A 23 8.96 -4.94 9.81
C GLY A 23 7.67 -4.15 9.54
N ALA A 24 7.75 -3.13 8.69
CA ALA A 24 6.66 -2.20 8.39
C ALA A 24 5.84 -2.58 7.14
N VAL A 25 6.21 -3.66 6.45
CA VAL A 25 5.44 -4.25 5.35
C VAL A 25 4.52 -5.33 5.90
N VAL A 26 3.25 -5.28 5.53
CA VAL A 26 2.23 -6.26 5.91
C VAL A 26 1.58 -6.81 4.65
N ILE A 27 1.34 -8.13 4.62
CA ILE A 27 0.68 -8.80 3.51
C ILE A 27 -0.69 -9.27 4.00
N LEU A 28 -1.74 -8.85 3.30
CA LEU A 28 -3.12 -9.29 3.50
C LEU A 28 -3.43 -10.37 2.46
N GLU A 29 -4.00 -11.49 2.90
CA GLU A 29 -4.43 -12.55 1.97
C GLU A 29 -5.45 -12.02 0.96
N SER A 30 -6.44 -11.28 1.45
CA SER A 30 -7.40 -10.54 0.64
C SER A 30 -7.94 -9.32 1.40
N LEU A 31 -8.46 -8.36 0.64
CA LEU A 31 -9.16 -7.20 1.17
C LEU A 31 -10.29 -6.88 0.20
N ALA A 32 -11.52 -7.26 0.56
CA ALA A 32 -12.70 -7.05 -0.26
C ALA A 32 -13.90 -6.73 0.65
N PHE A 33 -14.69 -5.74 0.25
CA PHE A 33 -15.92 -5.35 0.94
C PHE A 33 -17.08 -5.35 -0.04
N SER A 34 -18.25 -5.84 0.38
CA SER A 34 -19.48 -5.76 -0.41
C SER A 34 -20.02 -4.32 -0.51
N GLU A 35 -19.77 -3.52 0.53
CA GLU A 35 -20.18 -2.11 0.64
C GLU A 35 -19.03 -1.26 1.23
N PRO A 36 -18.95 0.05 0.91
CA PRO A 36 -17.99 0.95 1.57
C PRO A 36 -18.27 1.04 3.07
N LYS A 37 -17.31 0.61 3.90
CA LYS A 37 -17.47 0.51 5.35
C LYS A 37 -16.18 0.84 6.08
N THR A 38 -16.03 2.09 6.48
CA THR A 38 -14.86 2.60 7.20
C THR A 38 -14.60 1.84 8.51
N ARG A 39 -15.66 1.47 9.25
CA ARG A 39 -15.52 0.70 10.49
C ARG A 39 -14.89 -0.68 10.25
N ALA A 40 -15.33 -1.39 9.22
CA ALA A 40 -14.75 -2.69 8.86
C ALA A 40 -13.28 -2.56 8.45
N LEU A 41 -12.93 -1.49 7.74
CA LEU A 41 -11.54 -1.21 7.42
C LEU A 41 -10.69 -0.89 8.66
N ILE A 42 -11.22 -0.12 9.63
CA ILE A 42 -10.53 0.14 10.91
C ILE A 42 -10.28 -1.17 11.64
N GLU A 43 -11.24 -2.10 11.68
CA GLU A 43 -11.08 -3.40 12.33
C GLU A 43 -9.96 -4.23 11.69
N VAL A 44 -9.83 -4.20 10.36
CA VAL A 44 -8.72 -4.83 9.63
C VAL A 44 -7.39 -4.14 9.93
N LEU A 45 -7.36 -2.80 9.97
CA LEU A 45 -6.14 -2.02 10.16
C LEU A 45 -5.65 -2.02 11.62
N SER A 46 -6.53 -2.10 12.60
CA SER A 46 -6.21 -2.00 14.03
C SER A 46 -5.05 -2.93 14.47
N PRO A 47 -5.09 -4.25 14.18
CA PRO A 47 -4.00 -5.15 14.59
C PRO A 47 -2.69 -4.96 13.81
N VAL A 48 -2.72 -4.40 12.60
CA VAL A 48 -1.57 -4.38 11.69
C VAL A 48 -0.92 -3.00 11.52
N ALA A 49 -1.70 -1.93 11.65
CA ALA A 49 -1.24 -0.56 11.60
C ALA A 49 -0.95 0.00 13.00
N ALA A 50 -1.62 -0.52 14.05
CA ALA A 50 -1.41 -0.13 15.44
C ALA A 50 -1.44 1.40 15.67
N GLY A 51 -2.39 2.09 15.04
CA GLY A 51 -2.55 3.55 15.13
C GLY A 51 -1.56 4.38 14.30
N ARG A 52 -0.68 3.75 13.54
CA ARG A 52 0.27 4.42 12.63
C ARG A 52 -0.35 4.71 11.27
N SER A 53 0.30 5.62 10.54
CA SER A 53 -0.08 5.86 9.14
C SER A 53 0.13 4.63 8.26
N ALA A 54 -0.79 4.41 7.30
CA ALA A 54 -0.85 3.20 6.50
C ALA A 54 -1.09 3.49 5.01
N LEU A 55 -0.28 2.90 4.15
CA LEU A 55 -0.50 2.84 2.72
C LEU A 55 -1.07 1.47 2.36
N ILE A 56 -2.30 1.43 1.86
CA ILE A 56 -2.95 0.22 1.35
C ILE A 56 -2.71 0.16 -0.16
N VAL A 57 -2.14 -0.95 -0.63
CA VAL A 57 -1.86 -1.19 -2.04
C VAL A 57 -2.72 -2.36 -2.52
N THR A 58 -3.65 -2.06 -3.42
CA THR A 58 -4.54 -3.03 -4.07
C THR A 58 -4.02 -3.40 -5.46
N ALA A 59 -4.39 -4.57 -5.96
CA ALA A 59 -3.92 -5.04 -7.28
C ALA A 59 -4.41 -4.12 -8.41
N GLY A 60 -5.64 -3.63 -8.29
CA GLY A 60 -6.28 -2.68 -9.20
C GLY A 60 -7.28 -1.79 -8.47
N PRO A 61 -8.13 -1.06 -9.21
CA PRO A 61 -9.10 -0.16 -8.62
C PRO A 61 -10.13 -0.94 -7.80
N ASP A 62 -10.16 -0.69 -6.49
CA ASP A 62 -11.20 -1.18 -5.59
C ASP A 62 -11.95 0.02 -5.00
N ARG A 63 -13.15 0.26 -5.52
CA ARG A 63 -13.98 1.40 -5.13
C ARG A 63 -14.41 1.31 -3.68
N ASN A 64 -14.70 0.12 -3.17
CA ASN A 64 -15.21 -0.04 -1.81
C ASN A 64 -14.08 0.18 -0.79
N VAL A 65 -12.88 -0.35 -1.04
CA VAL A 65 -11.71 -0.09 -0.19
C VAL A 65 -11.30 1.39 -0.26
N LEU A 66 -11.29 1.98 -1.45
CA LEU A 66 -10.96 3.39 -1.64
C LEU A 66 -11.93 4.30 -0.88
N LEU A 67 -13.25 4.08 -1.00
CA LEU A 67 -14.26 4.86 -0.29
C LEU A 67 -14.19 4.63 1.23
N SER A 68 -13.89 3.41 1.67
CA SER A 68 -13.78 3.08 3.10
C SER A 68 -12.59 3.76 3.77
N SER A 69 -11.48 3.92 3.03
CA SER A 69 -10.23 4.52 3.53
C SER A 69 -10.18 6.05 3.42
N ARG A 70 -10.90 6.67 2.47
CA ARG A 70 -10.76 8.09 2.14
C ARG A 70 -10.91 9.05 3.33
N ASN A 71 -11.74 8.70 4.31
CA ASN A 71 -12.01 9.56 5.48
C ASN A 71 -11.08 9.26 6.67
N LEU A 72 -10.20 8.25 6.58
CA LEU A 72 -9.28 7.88 7.64
C LEU A 72 -8.01 8.73 7.56
N ALA A 73 -7.77 9.55 8.57
CA ALA A 73 -6.55 10.33 8.67
C ALA A 73 -5.32 9.40 8.72
N GLY A 74 -4.30 9.71 7.92
CA GLY A 74 -3.07 8.92 7.85
C GLY A 74 -3.19 7.60 7.08
N VAL A 75 -4.34 7.30 6.48
CA VAL A 75 -4.53 6.11 5.63
C VAL A 75 -4.72 6.55 4.18
N ARG A 76 -4.00 5.90 3.26
CA ARG A 76 -4.16 6.11 1.82
C ARG A 76 -4.30 4.77 1.12
N THR A 77 -5.23 4.68 0.17
CA THR A 77 -5.33 3.52 -0.73
C THR A 77 -4.86 3.90 -2.13
N ILE A 78 -4.00 3.07 -2.72
CA ILE A 78 -3.53 3.20 -4.10
C ILE A 78 -3.53 1.84 -4.79
N GLU A 79 -3.54 1.87 -6.12
CA GLU A 79 -3.34 0.68 -6.94
C GLU A 79 -1.84 0.39 -7.10
N ALA A 80 -1.48 -0.89 -7.28
CA ALA A 80 -0.11 -1.35 -7.49
C ALA A 80 0.62 -0.57 -8.61
N ARG A 81 -0.08 -0.27 -9.72
CA ARG A 81 0.49 0.51 -10.85
C ARG A 81 0.82 1.97 -10.51
N ASN A 82 0.23 2.52 -9.47
CA ASN A 82 0.41 3.90 -9.02
C ASN A 82 1.37 4.01 -7.82
N LEU A 83 1.97 2.88 -7.41
CA LEU A 83 2.94 2.84 -6.33
C LEU A 83 4.15 3.72 -6.66
N ASN A 84 4.50 4.58 -5.72
CA ASN A 84 5.59 5.54 -5.86
C ASN A 84 6.37 5.67 -4.55
N VAL A 85 7.61 6.15 -4.66
CA VAL A 85 8.54 6.27 -3.53
C VAL A 85 8.00 7.20 -2.45
N TYR A 86 7.37 8.31 -2.85
CA TYR A 86 6.85 9.30 -1.91
C TYR A 86 5.82 8.69 -0.96
N ASP A 87 4.85 7.94 -1.50
CA ASP A 87 3.83 7.30 -0.68
C ASP A 87 4.43 6.22 0.24
N VAL A 88 5.40 5.43 -0.25
CA VAL A 88 6.07 4.40 0.56
C VAL A 88 6.84 5.01 1.73
N VAL A 89 7.54 6.12 1.50
CA VAL A 89 8.34 6.79 2.54
C VAL A 89 7.45 7.56 3.52
N LYS A 90 6.39 8.21 3.02
CA LYS A 90 5.48 9.04 3.82
C LYS A 90 4.70 8.24 4.86
N HIS A 91 4.28 7.03 4.54
CA HIS A 91 3.50 6.20 5.45
C HIS A 91 4.40 5.30 6.27
N GLU A 92 4.07 5.11 7.53
CA GLU A 92 4.84 4.25 8.43
C GLU A 92 4.71 2.80 8.00
N ARG A 93 3.49 2.34 7.72
CA ARG A 93 3.17 0.96 7.32
C ARG A 93 2.75 0.89 5.85
N VAL A 94 3.14 -0.20 5.18
CA VAL A 94 2.71 -0.49 3.81
C VAL A 94 2.04 -1.86 3.79
N LEU A 95 0.77 -1.89 3.41
CA LEU A 95 -0.07 -3.07 3.37
C LEU A 95 -0.31 -3.45 1.91
N PHE A 96 0.05 -4.67 1.53
CA PHE A 96 -0.22 -5.21 0.20
C PHE A 96 -1.28 -6.29 0.30
N THR A 97 -2.25 -6.30 -0.62
CA THR A 97 -2.94 -7.57 -0.90
C THR A 97 -1.97 -8.52 -1.60
N LYS A 98 -2.14 -9.83 -1.42
CA LYS A 98 -1.30 -10.85 -2.08
C LYS A 98 -1.19 -10.65 -3.59
N GLU A 99 -2.32 -10.33 -4.24
CA GLU A 99 -2.36 -10.01 -5.66
C GLU A 99 -1.59 -8.71 -6.00
N ALA A 100 -1.68 -7.69 -5.15
CA ALA A 100 -0.95 -6.43 -5.35
C ALA A 100 0.56 -6.64 -5.26
N LEU A 101 1.02 -7.44 -4.28
CA LEU A 101 2.43 -7.77 -4.12
C LEU A 101 2.99 -8.43 -5.39
N GLY A 102 2.28 -9.42 -5.95
CA GLY A 102 2.69 -10.07 -7.19
C GLY A 102 2.86 -9.10 -8.36
N ARG A 103 1.92 -8.16 -8.53
CA ARG A 103 2.02 -7.11 -9.58
C ARG A 103 3.20 -6.17 -9.37
N VAL A 104 3.48 -5.79 -8.12
CA VAL A 104 4.62 -4.93 -7.79
C VAL A 104 5.94 -5.64 -8.04
N GLU A 105 6.06 -6.90 -7.64
CA GLU A 105 7.27 -7.71 -7.89
C GLU A 105 7.57 -7.84 -9.38
N GLU A 106 6.55 -8.13 -10.19
CA GLU A 106 6.69 -8.21 -11.64
C GLU A 106 7.13 -6.88 -12.25
N ALA A 107 6.49 -5.77 -11.86
CA ALA A 107 6.82 -4.43 -12.34
C ALA A 107 8.22 -3.99 -11.93
N LEU A 108 8.72 -4.49 -10.80
CA LEU A 108 10.06 -4.22 -10.33
C LEU A 108 11.11 -5.06 -11.02
N ARG A 109 10.84 -6.29 -11.51
CA ARG A 109 11.85 -7.15 -12.17
C ARG A 109 12.26 -6.68 -13.58
N GLN A 110 11.37 -5.96 -14.26
CA GLN A 110 11.57 -5.37 -15.59
C GLN A 110 12.46 -4.14 -15.55
#